data_AF-A0A661Y3Z4-F1
#
_entry.id   AF-A0A661Y3Z4-F1
#
_cell.length_a   1.000
_cell.length_b   1.000
_cell.length_c   1.000
_cell.angle_alpha   90.00
_cell.angle_beta   90.00
_cell.angle_gamma   90.00
#
_symmetry.space_group_name_H-M   'P 1'
#
loop_
_entity.id
_entity.type
_entity.pdbx_description
1 polymer ?
#
loop_
_entity_poly.entity_id
_entity_poly.type
_entity_poly.pdbx_seq_one_letter_code
_entity_poly.pdbx_strand_id
1 'polypeptide(L)'
;MITRTRLSYCYYSKLLILLIGFFGLQLSSFGQNTPQAINYQAVARDSDGIPLSEIVLNVELNIVQGNPNGNEVYAELHEVVTDVFGLFALKIGNGIVLDGVFSEIDWGSEITFLKVSIDAGQGSVELPTVQLLSVPYALHSANADSASYGADEDANPANELQTISKSDEMIVTLSNGGGTFTDEIDDADADPENELQELELNGQILTLSNDPSGTSVDLGAESSDDQQLAVEVENTNEVTLSLDSSPSATFSIIDADADSTNEFQTIEREGNTVTLSNNGGSFTDEVNDADADPANEIQTIDKNGNTVTLSNDGGSFTDEVNDADANPLNEIQVLSKDGNTVTLSKDGGTFTDDVNDADANPSNEIQVLSKVDSTVTLSNGGGTFIDKVDDADASPTNEQITTLTLSPSNLLEIQEGTNNQSVDLSSLKVDNSWTPNGNNIKNSNTGNVGINETSPTSTLFVNGSMGGLVRIEAQAAFNYVLGDESVFIGKPELGDVEVDLPKASTVPGRIYHIKNGSKNVASDVIIHAFAGDFINYETIWTLRTLDYSASNNTTADTQGITIISDGIDTWWIISTY
;
A
#
# COMPACT_ATOMS: atom_id res chain seq x y z
N MET A 1 44.80 -46.67 38.22
CA MET A 1 43.89 -45.52 38.05
C MET A 1 44.11 -44.72 36.76
N ILE A 2 45.20 -44.92 36.00
CA ILE A 2 45.58 -44.07 34.85
C ILE A 2 44.92 -44.47 33.51
N THR A 3 44.36 -45.68 33.40
CA THR A 3 43.79 -46.21 32.14
C THR A 3 42.35 -45.81 31.83
N ARG A 4 41.59 -45.22 32.77
CA ARG A 4 40.18 -44.83 32.52
C ARG A 4 40.02 -43.42 31.93
N THR A 5 40.91 -42.47 32.23
CA THR A 5 40.79 -41.08 31.76
C THR A 5 41.05 -40.89 30.27
N ARG A 6 41.90 -41.72 29.64
CA ARG A 6 42.19 -41.64 28.19
C ARG A 6 41.06 -42.17 27.30
N LEU A 7 40.15 -43.00 27.82
CA LEU A 7 39.02 -43.51 27.04
C LEU A 7 37.93 -42.44 26.86
N SER A 8 37.63 -41.68 27.91
CA SER A 8 36.60 -40.63 27.88
C SER A 8 36.93 -39.50 26.91
N TYR A 9 38.17 -38.99 26.91
CA TYR A 9 38.59 -37.92 25.99
C TYR A 9 38.45 -38.33 24.51
N CYS A 10 38.71 -39.59 24.16
CA CYS A 10 38.52 -40.08 22.79
C CYS A 10 37.03 -40.19 22.41
N TYR A 11 36.15 -40.48 23.37
CA TYR A 11 34.70 -40.45 23.16
C TYR A 11 34.15 -39.03 23.00
N TYR A 12 34.50 -38.09 23.87
CA TYR A 12 34.04 -36.70 23.75
C TYR A 12 34.61 -35.99 22.52
N SER A 13 35.87 -36.24 22.15
CA SER A 13 36.44 -35.71 20.89
C SER A 13 35.70 -36.23 19.65
N LYS A 14 35.36 -37.53 19.61
CA LYS A 14 34.59 -38.11 18.50
C LYS A 14 33.13 -37.63 18.50
N LEU A 15 32.51 -37.45 19.67
CA LEU A 15 31.17 -36.89 19.79
C LEU A 15 31.12 -35.44 19.31
N LEU A 16 32.13 -34.63 19.67
CA LEU A 16 32.23 -33.23 19.24
C LEU A 16 32.48 -33.10 17.73
N ILE A 17 33.34 -33.95 17.15
CA ILE A 17 33.55 -34.00 15.69
C ILE A 17 32.26 -34.46 14.97
N LEU A 18 31.51 -35.40 15.53
CA LEU A 18 30.21 -35.81 15.00
C LEU A 18 29.17 -34.68 15.09
N LEU A 19 29.16 -33.91 16.19
CA LEU A 19 28.23 -32.79 16.40
C LEU A 19 28.53 -31.61 15.47
N ILE A 20 29.81 -31.25 15.29
CA ILE A 20 30.26 -30.24 14.33
C ILE A 20 29.95 -30.68 12.89
N GLY A 21 30.14 -31.97 12.56
CA GLY A 21 29.74 -32.54 11.27
C GLY A 21 28.22 -32.54 11.04
N PHE A 22 27.40 -32.58 12.10
CA PHE A 22 25.94 -32.55 12.00
C PHE A 22 25.39 -31.12 11.88
N PHE A 23 26.04 -30.13 12.50
CA PHE A 23 25.69 -28.71 12.36
C PHE A 23 26.23 -28.05 11.09
N GLY A 24 27.38 -28.51 10.57
CA GLY A 24 27.99 -27.99 9.33
C GLY A 24 27.28 -28.38 8.02
N LEU A 25 26.17 -29.13 8.09
CA LEU A 25 25.45 -29.70 6.94
C LEU A 25 24.02 -29.16 6.77
N GLN A 26 23.73 -27.98 7.36
CA GLN A 26 22.42 -27.31 7.30
C GLN A 26 22.51 -25.85 6.82
N LEU A 27 23.39 -25.58 5.86
CA LEU A 27 23.32 -24.39 4.99
C LEU A 27 22.92 -24.80 3.57
N SER A 28 21.81 -25.52 3.46
CA SER A 28 21.04 -25.56 2.22
C SER A 28 20.41 -24.18 2.05
N SER A 29 21.08 -23.33 1.28
CA SER A 29 20.50 -22.09 0.77
C SER A 29 19.11 -22.40 0.20
N PHE A 30 18.07 -21.78 0.78
CA PHE A 30 16.78 -21.65 0.09
C PHE A 30 16.89 -20.57 -0.98
N GLY A 31 17.86 -20.71 -1.87
CA GLY A 31 17.75 -20.14 -3.20
C GLY A 31 16.44 -20.67 -3.76
N GLN A 32 15.52 -19.76 -4.10
CA GLN A 32 14.35 -20.13 -4.87
C GLN A 32 14.87 -20.90 -6.10
N ASN A 33 14.26 -22.05 -6.40
CA ASN A 33 14.54 -22.76 -7.64
C ASN A 33 13.98 -21.90 -8.79
N THR A 34 14.72 -20.85 -9.16
CA THR A 34 14.38 -19.94 -10.25
C THR A 34 14.18 -20.79 -11.49
N PRO A 35 12.97 -20.84 -12.08
CA PRO A 35 12.69 -21.76 -13.18
C PRO A 35 13.72 -21.57 -14.31
N GLN A 36 14.58 -22.57 -14.50
CA GLN A 36 15.67 -22.56 -15.48
C GLN A 36 15.13 -22.85 -16.89
N ALA A 37 14.11 -22.10 -17.33
CA ALA A 37 13.55 -22.24 -18.65
C ALA A 37 12.81 -20.98 -19.14
N ILE A 38 12.82 -20.76 -20.46
CA ILE A 38 12.12 -19.65 -21.13
C ILE A 38 10.91 -20.22 -21.88
N ASN A 39 9.70 -19.67 -21.70
CA ASN A 39 8.55 -20.11 -22.49
C ASN A 39 8.68 -19.65 -23.95
N TYR A 40 8.44 -20.54 -24.91
CA TYR A 40 8.47 -20.25 -26.34
C TYR A 40 7.22 -20.82 -27.02
N GLN A 41 6.63 -20.06 -27.94
CA GLN A 41 5.48 -20.46 -28.73
C GLN A 41 5.63 -19.88 -30.14
N ALA A 42 5.35 -20.70 -31.15
CA ALA A 42 5.46 -20.29 -32.55
C ALA A 42 4.42 -21.03 -33.42
N VAL A 43 4.17 -20.48 -34.61
CA VAL A 43 3.32 -21.08 -35.65
C VAL A 43 4.19 -21.50 -36.81
N ALA A 44 4.28 -22.80 -37.07
CA ALA A 44 5.02 -23.36 -38.19
C ALA A 44 4.21 -23.27 -39.49
N ARG A 45 4.87 -22.82 -40.57
CA ARG A 45 4.28 -22.67 -41.92
C ARG A 45 5.26 -23.15 -42.97
N ASP A 46 4.73 -23.57 -44.11
CA ASP A 46 5.53 -23.85 -45.31
C ASP A 46 5.91 -22.58 -46.09
N SER A 47 6.61 -22.75 -47.22
CA SER A 47 7.04 -21.66 -48.09
C SER A 47 5.89 -20.90 -48.78
N ASP A 48 4.71 -21.50 -48.87
CA ASP A 48 3.51 -20.89 -49.43
C ASP A 48 2.65 -20.22 -48.34
N GLY A 49 3.10 -20.27 -47.08
CA GLY A 49 2.46 -19.66 -45.91
C GLY A 49 1.36 -20.53 -45.28
N ILE A 50 1.17 -21.76 -45.76
CA ILE A 50 0.16 -22.70 -45.22
C ILE A 50 0.67 -23.24 -43.88
N PRO A 51 -0.18 -23.31 -42.83
CA PRO A 51 0.21 -23.92 -41.56
C PRO A 51 0.62 -25.39 -41.71
N LEU A 52 1.71 -25.76 -41.06
CA LEU A 52 2.13 -27.15 -40.92
C LEU A 52 1.31 -27.80 -39.79
N SER A 53 0.08 -28.22 -40.08
CA SER A 53 -0.88 -28.68 -39.07
C SER A 53 -0.80 -30.17 -38.77
N GLU A 54 -0.98 -30.52 -37.48
CA GLU A 54 -1.03 -31.90 -36.97
C GLU A 54 0.18 -32.79 -37.34
N ILE A 55 1.37 -32.20 -37.46
CA ILE A 55 2.63 -32.93 -37.75
C ILE A 55 3.63 -32.87 -36.60
N VAL A 56 4.54 -33.84 -36.57
CA VAL A 56 5.73 -33.82 -35.71
C VAL A 56 6.77 -32.88 -36.32
N LEU A 57 7.30 -31.97 -35.51
CA LEU A 57 8.44 -31.10 -35.83
C LEU A 57 9.59 -31.38 -34.85
N ASN A 58 10.79 -31.48 -35.39
CA ASN A 58 12.01 -31.33 -34.61
C ASN A 58 12.41 -29.85 -34.64
N VAL A 59 12.56 -29.24 -33.47
CA VAL A 59 12.90 -27.82 -33.31
C VAL A 59 14.21 -27.72 -32.53
N GLU A 60 15.26 -27.25 -33.21
CA GLU A 60 16.57 -27.01 -32.64
C GLU A 60 16.69 -25.52 -32.26
N LEU A 61 17.16 -25.27 -31.04
CA LEU A 61 17.23 -23.95 -30.44
C LEU A 61 18.67 -23.69 -29.98
N ASN A 62 19.28 -22.66 -30.55
CA ASN A 62 20.65 -22.26 -30.28
C ASN A 62 20.68 -20.85 -29.67
N ILE A 63 21.36 -20.70 -28.53
CA ILE A 63 21.60 -19.42 -27.87
C ILE A 63 22.97 -18.90 -28.34
N VAL A 64 22.98 -17.69 -28.91
CA VAL A 64 24.16 -17.08 -29.55
C VAL A 64 24.47 -15.76 -28.87
N GLN A 65 25.74 -15.48 -28.54
CA GLN A 65 26.14 -14.25 -27.84
C GLN A 65 26.99 -13.30 -28.69
N GLY A 66 26.90 -12.01 -28.36
CA GLY A 66 27.64 -10.91 -28.96
C GLY A 66 27.05 -10.38 -30.26
N ASN A 67 26.71 -11.26 -31.22
CA ASN A 67 26.07 -10.88 -32.49
C ASN A 67 25.27 -12.05 -33.11
N PRO A 68 24.42 -11.83 -34.15
CA PRO A 68 23.61 -12.90 -34.75
C PRO A 68 24.36 -14.08 -35.38
N ASN A 69 25.66 -13.92 -35.65
CA ASN A 69 26.58 -14.97 -36.11
C ASN A 69 27.74 -15.15 -35.11
N GLY A 70 27.48 -14.90 -33.82
CA GLY A 70 28.45 -14.98 -32.74
C GLY A 70 28.71 -16.43 -32.30
N ASN A 71 29.20 -16.58 -31.08
CA ASN A 71 29.45 -17.91 -30.53
C ASN A 71 28.13 -18.53 -30.02
N GLU A 72 27.84 -19.75 -30.46
CA GLU A 72 26.78 -20.60 -29.89
C GLU A 72 27.26 -21.07 -28.50
N VAL A 73 26.54 -20.68 -27.44
CA VAL A 73 26.89 -21.00 -26.04
C VAL A 73 26.03 -22.11 -25.43
N TYR A 74 24.90 -22.41 -26.08
CA TYR A 74 24.01 -23.49 -25.68
C TYR A 74 23.14 -23.91 -26.87
N ALA A 75 22.90 -25.23 -26.99
CA ALA A 75 22.08 -25.82 -28.03
C ALA A 75 21.20 -26.94 -27.45
N GLU A 76 19.94 -27.00 -27.85
CA GLU A 76 19.02 -28.09 -27.48
C GLU A 76 18.02 -28.44 -28.59
N LEU A 77 17.45 -29.63 -28.50
CA LEU A 77 16.46 -30.18 -29.43
C LEU A 77 15.14 -30.51 -28.72
N HIS A 78 14.02 -30.13 -29.34
CA HIS A 78 12.66 -30.52 -28.94
C HIS A 78 11.97 -31.29 -30.05
N GLU A 79 11.22 -32.34 -29.71
CA GLU A 79 10.22 -32.95 -30.58
C GLU A 79 8.84 -32.44 -30.13
N VAL A 80 8.10 -31.79 -31.03
CA VAL A 80 6.78 -31.20 -30.76
C VAL A 80 5.76 -31.62 -31.81
N VAL A 81 4.47 -31.58 -31.46
CA VAL A 81 3.37 -31.77 -32.41
C VAL A 81 2.63 -30.45 -32.56
N THR A 82 2.39 -30.03 -33.80
CA THR A 82 1.62 -28.82 -34.09
C THR A 82 0.12 -29.06 -34.00
N ASP A 83 -0.65 -28.02 -33.67
CA ASP A 83 -2.12 -28.07 -33.75
C ASP A 83 -2.66 -27.82 -35.18
N VAL A 84 -3.98 -27.73 -35.32
CA VAL A 84 -4.66 -27.45 -36.60
C VAL A 84 -4.30 -26.10 -37.23
N PHE A 85 -3.72 -25.17 -36.46
CA PHE A 85 -3.25 -23.85 -36.90
C PHE A 85 -1.73 -23.79 -37.09
N GLY A 86 -1.02 -24.91 -36.94
CA GLY A 86 0.44 -24.97 -36.99
C GLY A 86 1.13 -24.49 -35.70
N LEU A 87 0.38 -24.23 -34.63
CA LEU A 87 0.89 -23.71 -33.36
C LEU A 87 1.56 -24.83 -32.55
N PHE A 88 2.71 -24.52 -31.95
CA PHE A 88 3.34 -25.35 -30.92
C PHE A 88 3.90 -24.48 -29.79
N ALA A 89 4.05 -25.07 -28.60
CA ALA A 89 4.64 -24.42 -27.44
C ALA A 89 5.64 -25.35 -26.75
N LEU A 90 6.76 -24.79 -26.31
CA LEU A 90 7.85 -25.49 -25.62
C LEU A 90 8.48 -24.59 -24.56
N LYS A 91 9.47 -25.13 -23.84
CA LYS A 91 10.25 -24.37 -22.85
C LYS A 91 11.73 -24.53 -23.14
N ILE A 92 12.38 -23.42 -23.53
CA ILE A 92 13.80 -23.40 -23.83
C ILE A 92 14.58 -23.69 -22.54
N GLY A 93 15.51 -24.64 -22.56
CA GLY A 93 16.26 -25.14 -21.39
C GLY A 93 15.73 -26.47 -20.82
N ASN A 94 14.60 -26.97 -21.32
CA ASN A 94 14.00 -28.26 -20.95
C ASN A 94 14.07 -29.31 -22.09
N GLY A 95 14.79 -29.04 -23.17
CA GLY A 95 14.96 -29.94 -24.31
C GLY A 95 16.00 -31.03 -24.08
N ILE A 96 16.30 -31.76 -25.15
CA ILE A 96 17.45 -32.65 -25.21
C ILE A 96 18.68 -31.77 -25.51
N VAL A 97 19.52 -31.56 -24.51
CA VAL A 97 20.76 -30.76 -24.65
C VAL A 97 21.67 -31.38 -25.72
N LEU A 98 22.09 -30.55 -26.67
CA LEU A 98 23.06 -30.87 -27.72
C LEU A 98 24.45 -30.35 -27.36
N ASP A 99 24.55 -29.13 -26.84
CA ASP A 99 25.79 -28.52 -26.37
C ASP A 99 25.54 -27.46 -25.26
N GLY A 100 26.56 -27.20 -24.45
CA GLY A 100 26.52 -26.23 -23.34
C GLY A 100 25.71 -26.69 -22.10
N VAL A 101 25.54 -25.78 -21.14
CA VAL A 101 24.75 -25.98 -19.91
C VAL A 101 23.88 -24.75 -19.66
N PHE A 102 22.55 -24.90 -19.68
CA PHE A 102 21.62 -23.77 -19.65
C PHE A 102 21.76 -22.86 -18.42
N SER A 103 22.05 -23.44 -17.25
CA SER A 103 22.25 -22.71 -15.99
C SER A 103 23.61 -22.03 -15.85
N GLU A 104 24.54 -22.27 -16.79
CA GLU A 104 25.87 -21.64 -16.83
C GLU A 104 25.94 -20.52 -17.88
N ILE A 105 24.84 -20.24 -18.59
CA ILE A 105 24.74 -19.12 -19.53
C ILE A 105 24.74 -17.81 -18.75
N ASP A 106 25.71 -16.95 -19.05
CA ASP A 106 25.75 -15.57 -18.57
C ASP A 106 24.82 -14.70 -19.45
N TRP A 107 23.60 -14.47 -18.95
CA TRP A 107 22.58 -13.69 -19.66
C TRP A 107 22.81 -12.16 -19.60
N GLY A 108 23.82 -11.68 -18.87
CA GLY A 108 24.00 -10.25 -18.56
C GLY A 108 25.18 -9.58 -19.26
N SER A 109 26.25 -10.30 -19.58
CA SER A 109 27.49 -9.70 -20.14
C SER A 109 27.43 -9.32 -21.61
N GLU A 110 26.71 -10.07 -22.45
CA GLU A 110 26.63 -9.84 -23.89
C GLU A 110 25.19 -9.84 -24.44
N ILE A 111 24.99 -9.11 -25.55
CA ILE A 111 23.71 -9.13 -26.29
C ILE A 111 23.48 -10.56 -26.80
N THR A 112 22.37 -11.16 -26.37
CA THR A 112 22.05 -12.56 -26.63
C THR A 112 20.95 -12.69 -27.70
N PHE A 113 21.09 -13.69 -28.56
CA PHE A 113 20.24 -13.99 -29.70
C PHE A 113 19.75 -15.44 -29.64
N LEU A 114 18.57 -15.70 -30.23
CA LEU A 114 18.01 -17.02 -30.45
C LEU A 114 18.04 -17.33 -31.94
N LYS A 115 18.71 -18.42 -32.29
CA LYS A 115 18.74 -19.03 -33.62
C LYS A 115 17.90 -20.31 -33.57
N VAL A 116 17.00 -20.48 -34.54
CA VAL A 116 16.00 -21.56 -34.55
C VAL A 116 16.09 -22.31 -35.87
N SER A 117 16.13 -23.64 -35.81
CA SER A 117 16.05 -24.51 -36.99
C SER A 117 14.91 -25.51 -36.83
N ILE A 118 14.18 -25.79 -37.91
CA ILE A 118 13.04 -26.71 -37.91
C ILE A 118 13.21 -27.82 -38.94
N ASP A 119 12.88 -29.06 -38.57
CA ASP A 119 12.78 -30.20 -39.49
C ASP A 119 11.40 -30.87 -39.38
N ALA A 120 10.67 -30.85 -40.49
CA ALA A 120 9.35 -31.48 -40.67
C ALA A 120 9.45 -32.88 -41.32
N GLY A 121 10.61 -33.53 -41.24
CA GLY A 121 10.92 -34.81 -41.90
C GLY A 121 11.48 -34.66 -43.32
N GLN A 122 11.83 -33.44 -43.73
CA GLN A 122 12.32 -33.09 -45.07
C GLN A 122 13.75 -32.51 -45.05
N GLY A 123 14.36 -32.42 -43.86
CA GLY A 123 15.65 -31.79 -43.61
C GLY A 123 15.51 -30.48 -42.84
N SER A 124 16.50 -30.18 -42.01
CA SER A 124 16.54 -28.97 -41.17
C SER A 124 16.62 -27.69 -42.01
N VAL A 125 15.77 -26.73 -41.68
CA VAL A 125 15.71 -25.38 -42.27
C VAL A 125 15.96 -24.35 -41.17
N GLU A 126 17.02 -23.57 -41.32
CA GLU A 126 17.36 -22.47 -40.40
C GLU A 126 16.45 -21.25 -40.65
N LEU A 127 15.91 -20.69 -39.57
CA LEU A 127 15.08 -19.48 -39.56
C LEU A 127 15.94 -18.25 -39.20
N PRO A 128 15.49 -17.02 -39.52
CA PRO A 128 16.24 -15.81 -39.18
C PRO A 128 16.52 -15.69 -37.67
N THR A 129 17.79 -15.54 -37.31
CA THR A 129 18.23 -15.28 -35.92
C THR A 129 17.62 -13.99 -35.39
N VAL A 130 17.02 -14.04 -34.20
CA VAL A 130 16.36 -12.90 -33.53
C VAL A 130 17.05 -12.58 -32.21
N GLN A 131 17.03 -11.30 -31.79
CA GLN A 131 17.55 -10.92 -30.48
C GLN A 131 16.59 -11.33 -29.37
N LEU A 132 17.11 -11.88 -28.25
CA LEU A 132 16.33 -12.06 -27.04
C LEU A 132 16.28 -10.75 -26.25
N LEU A 133 15.08 -10.37 -25.82
CA LEU A 133 14.82 -9.16 -25.02
C LEU A 133 14.36 -9.54 -23.61
N SER A 134 14.63 -8.66 -22.65
CA SER A 134 14.30 -8.89 -21.24
C SER A 134 12.79 -9.07 -21.02
N VAL A 135 12.41 -10.18 -20.39
CA VAL A 135 11.04 -10.43 -19.92
C VAL A 135 10.74 -9.68 -18.62
N PRO A 136 9.47 -9.45 -18.22
CA PRO A 136 9.13 -8.68 -17.02
C PRO A 136 9.78 -9.16 -15.72
N TYR A 137 10.01 -10.48 -15.57
CA TYR A 137 10.71 -11.05 -14.42
C TYR A 137 12.20 -10.66 -14.38
N ALA A 138 12.87 -10.69 -15.54
CA ALA A 138 14.26 -10.23 -15.67
C ALA A 138 14.36 -8.69 -15.49
N LEU A 139 13.41 -7.93 -16.01
CA LEU A 139 13.35 -6.48 -15.81
C LEU A 139 13.09 -6.09 -14.34
N HIS A 140 12.29 -6.89 -13.62
CA HIS A 140 12.14 -6.73 -12.17
C HIS A 140 13.45 -7.04 -11.43
N SER A 141 14.16 -8.10 -11.82
CA SER A 141 15.49 -8.44 -11.26
C SER A 141 16.54 -7.36 -11.52
N ALA A 142 16.51 -6.66 -12.65
CA ALA A 142 17.42 -5.53 -12.93
C ALA A 142 17.24 -4.34 -11.95
N ASN A 143 16.04 -4.18 -11.38
CA ASN A 143 15.81 -3.20 -10.30
C ASN A 143 16.36 -3.69 -8.94
N ALA A 144 16.49 -5.00 -8.74
CA ALA A 144 17.12 -5.58 -7.55
C ALA A 144 18.65 -5.53 -7.62
N ASP A 145 19.24 -5.66 -8.82
CA ASP A 145 20.68 -5.51 -9.06
C ASP A 145 21.15 -4.04 -8.89
N SER A 146 20.20 -3.09 -8.92
CA SER A 146 20.42 -1.69 -8.53
C SER A 146 20.49 -1.48 -7.00
N ALA A 147 20.29 -2.52 -6.19
CA ALA A 147 20.65 -2.55 -4.77
C ALA A 147 22.11 -3.00 -4.57
N SER A 148 23.00 -2.57 -5.46
CA SER A 148 24.44 -2.61 -5.23
C SER A 148 24.74 -1.83 -3.95
N TYR A 149 25.23 -2.55 -2.93
CA TYR A 149 25.76 -1.94 -1.72
C TYR A 149 26.83 -0.93 -2.15
N GLY A 150 26.71 0.30 -1.65
CA GLY A 150 27.53 1.42 -2.13
C GLY A 150 29.01 1.07 -2.07
N ALA A 151 29.70 1.24 -3.20
CA ALA A 151 31.08 0.82 -3.39
C ALA A 151 31.97 1.21 -2.21
N ASP A 152 32.50 0.21 -1.51
CA ASP A 152 33.71 0.36 -0.74
C ASP A 152 34.91 0.39 -1.70
N GLU A 153 35.90 1.23 -1.38
CA GLU A 153 37.07 1.44 -2.25
C GLU A 153 38.14 0.32 -2.09
N ASP A 154 37.78 -0.85 -1.56
CA ASP A 154 38.68 -1.98 -1.33
C ASP A 154 38.19 -3.25 -2.03
N ALA A 155 38.77 -3.53 -3.19
CA ALA A 155 38.40 -4.67 -4.05
C ALA A 155 38.97 -6.03 -3.59
N ASN A 156 39.20 -6.23 -2.29
CA ASN A 156 39.79 -7.45 -1.74
C ASN A 156 38.78 -8.32 -0.95
N PRO A 157 38.10 -9.29 -1.59
CA PRO A 157 37.05 -10.09 -0.96
C PRO A 157 37.53 -11.02 0.17
N ALA A 158 38.82 -10.98 0.53
CA ALA A 158 39.37 -11.74 1.64
C ALA A 158 39.39 -10.98 2.98
N ASN A 159 39.05 -9.69 3.05
CA ASN A 159 39.08 -8.90 4.30
C ASN A 159 37.69 -8.48 4.84
N GLU A 160 36.61 -8.79 4.11
CA GLU A 160 35.21 -8.48 4.44
C GLU A 160 34.75 -9.06 5.79
N LEU A 161 35.38 -10.15 6.25
CA LEU A 161 35.13 -10.77 7.55
C LEU A 161 36.35 -10.62 8.46
N GLN A 162 36.36 -9.57 9.29
CA GLN A 162 37.38 -9.39 10.32
C GLN A 162 37.03 -10.16 11.60
N THR A 163 37.97 -10.97 12.07
CA THR A 163 37.88 -11.63 13.38
C THR A 163 38.49 -10.73 14.44
N ILE A 164 37.73 -10.45 15.50
CA ILE A 164 38.19 -9.69 16.66
C ILE A 164 38.75 -10.66 17.70
N SER A 165 39.99 -10.47 18.11
CA SER A 165 40.61 -11.21 19.22
C SER A 165 41.19 -10.26 20.27
N LYS A 166 40.70 -10.35 21.50
CA LYS A 166 41.28 -9.70 22.69
C LYS A 166 42.24 -10.68 23.37
N SER A 167 43.46 -10.24 23.67
CA SER A 167 44.41 -11.03 24.47
C SER A 167 44.23 -10.76 25.97
N ASP A 168 44.84 -11.60 26.81
CA ASP A 168 44.87 -11.42 28.28
C ASP A 168 45.58 -10.11 28.72
N GLU A 169 46.24 -9.41 27.81
CA GLU A 169 46.97 -8.15 28.04
C GLU A 169 46.18 -6.91 27.54
N MET A 170 44.84 -6.98 27.51
CA MET A 170 43.93 -5.90 27.07
C MET A 170 44.07 -5.40 25.61
N ILE A 171 44.94 -6.01 24.79
CA ILE A 171 45.09 -5.64 23.39
C ILE A 171 43.98 -6.27 22.55
N VAL A 172 43.19 -5.44 21.88
CA VAL A 172 42.23 -5.88 20.85
C VAL A 172 42.92 -5.84 19.50
N THR A 173 42.95 -7.00 18.84
CA THR A 173 43.54 -7.20 17.52
C THR A 173 42.46 -7.54 16.51
N LEU A 174 42.52 -6.88 15.35
CA LEU A 174 41.64 -7.13 14.21
C LEU A 174 42.41 -7.90 13.13
N SER A 175 41.80 -8.95 12.60
CA SER A 175 42.44 -9.77 11.56
C SER A 175 42.62 -9.00 10.24
N ASN A 176 43.40 -9.58 9.31
CA ASN A 176 43.52 -9.14 7.92
C ASN A 176 44.01 -7.68 7.72
N GLY A 177 44.65 -7.09 8.73
CA GLY A 177 45.25 -5.75 8.66
C GLY A 177 44.39 -4.63 9.23
N GLY A 178 43.23 -4.94 9.85
CA GLY A 178 42.35 -3.94 10.49
C GLY A 178 42.98 -3.15 11.64
N GLY A 179 44.17 -3.56 12.11
CA GLY A 179 44.94 -2.85 13.12
C GLY A 179 44.80 -3.43 14.52
N THR A 180 45.36 -2.70 15.49
CA THR A 180 45.40 -3.09 16.90
C THR A 180 45.25 -1.85 17.76
N PHE A 181 44.41 -1.91 18.79
CA PHE A 181 44.32 -0.85 19.79
C PHE A 181 44.34 -1.45 21.21
N THR A 182 44.95 -0.73 22.12
CA THR A 182 44.88 -0.98 23.56
C THR A 182 43.56 -0.46 24.09
N ASP A 183 42.89 -1.27 24.90
CA ASP A 183 41.69 -0.88 25.64
C ASP A 183 42.15 -0.07 26.87
N GLU A 184 42.47 1.22 26.67
CA GLU A 184 43.09 2.09 27.69
C GLU A 184 42.09 2.65 28.70
N ILE A 185 41.44 1.75 29.45
CA ILE A 185 40.95 2.08 30.80
C ILE A 185 42.07 1.72 31.79
N ASP A 186 42.96 2.69 32.01
CA ASP A 186 43.86 2.73 33.16
C ASP A 186 43.17 3.56 34.24
N ASP A 187 42.47 2.90 35.16
CA ASP A 187 41.81 3.50 36.33
C ASP A 187 42.72 3.57 37.57
N ALA A 188 44.04 3.43 37.36
CA ALA A 188 45.12 3.84 38.26
C ALA A 188 45.23 3.16 39.64
N ASP A 189 44.29 2.27 40.02
CA ASP A 189 44.53 1.23 41.02
C ASP A 189 44.29 -0.16 40.42
N ALA A 190 45.05 -1.15 40.88
CA ALA A 190 45.18 -2.44 40.22
C ALA A 190 44.32 -3.53 40.87
N ASP A 191 43.14 -3.17 41.39
CA ASP A 191 42.24 -4.09 42.12
C ASP A 191 40.96 -4.40 41.32
N PRO A 192 40.90 -5.54 40.60
CA PRO A 192 39.82 -5.88 39.68
C PRO A 192 38.49 -6.25 40.37
N GLU A 193 38.38 -6.12 41.69
CA GLU A 193 37.10 -6.27 42.41
C GLU A 193 36.31 -4.95 42.54
N ASN A 194 36.90 -3.79 42.20
CA ASN A 194 36.27 -2.47 42.43
C ASN A 194 35.47 -1.92 41.22
N GLU A 195 35.71 -2.43 40.00
CA GLU A 195 35.37 -1.80 38.71
C GLU A 195 33.84 -1.56 38.43
N LEU A 196 32.94 -2.08 39.28
CA LEU A 196 31.49 -1.89 39.18
C LEU A 196 30.85 -1.57 40.53
N GLN A 197 30.91 -0.30 40.92
CA GLN A 197 30.19 0.26 42.08
C GLN A 197 28.84 0.81 41.63
N GLU A 198 27.73 0.35 42.21
CA GLU A 198 26.39 0.85 41.89
C GLU A 198 25.94 1.93 42.89
N LEU A 199 25.18 2.93 42.41
CA LEU A 199 24.54 3.91 43.27
C LEU A 199 23.29 3.31 43.93
N GLU A 200 23.39 2.98 45.22
CA GLU A 200 22.31 2.41 46.02
C GLU A 200 21.57 3.51 46.79
N LEU A 201 20.29 3.71 46.47
CA LEU A 201 19.38 4.63 47.17
C LEU A 201 18.53 3.86 48.19
N ASN A 202 18.77 4.09 49.48
CA ASN A 202 18.00 3.48 50.56
C ASN A 202 17.14 4.54 51.27
N GLY A 203 15.84 4.50 51.01
CA GLY A 203 14.92 5.56 51.41
C GLY A 203 15.20 6.84 50.63
N GLN A 204 15.65 7.90 51.33
CA GLN A 204 16.10 9.15 50.72
C GLN A 204 17.63 9.28 50.66
N ILE A 205 18.39 8.31 51.19
CA ILE A 205 19.85 8.40 51.32
C ILE A 205 20.54 7.59 50.22
N LEU A 206 21.34 8.27 49.41
CA LEU A 206 22.14 7.73 48.32
C LEU A 206 23.55 7.37 48.81
N THR A 207 24.00 6.17 48.44
CA THR A 207 25.29 5.57 48.78
C THR A 207 25.89 4.84 47.57
N LEU A 208 27.14 4.42 47.66
CA LEU A 208 27.77 3.51 46.68
C LEU A 208 27.84 2.10 47.28
N SER A 209 27.47 1.08 46.50
CA SER A 209 27.54 -0.30 46.92
C SER A 209 29.00 -0.76 47.06
N ASN A 210 29.26 -1.55 48.09
CA ASN A 210 30.59 -2.11 48.43
C ASN A 210 31.74 -1.13 48.74
N ASP A 211 31.52 0.18 48.88
CA ASP A 211 32.49 1.09 49.53
C ASP A 211 32.14 1.30 51.03
N PRO A 212 32.77 0.57 51.98
CA PRO A 212 32.53 0.73 53.41
C PRO A 212 33.12 2.03 54.00
N SER A 213 33.75 2.88 53.18
CA SER A 213 34.29 4.19 53.56
C SER A 213 33.53 5.39 52.95
N GLY A 214 32.58 5.12 52.06
CA GLY A 214 31.81 6.11 51.31
C GLY A 214 30.93 7.00 52.19
N THR A 215 30.84 8.28 51.85
CA THR A 215 30.00 9.25 52.58
C THR A 215 28.61 9.32 51.94
N SER A 216 27.56 9.03 52.73
CA SER A 216 26.17 9.00 52.27
C SER A 216 25.56 10.40 52.06
N VAL A 217 24.73 10.56 51.02
CA VAL A 217 24.06 11.82 50.66
C VAL A 217 22.55 11.71 50.85
N ASP A 218 21.94 12.58 51.66
CA ASP A 218 20.47 12.62 51.84
C ASP A 218 19.80 13.55 50.82
N LEU A 219 18.90 12.98 50.01
CA LEU A 219 18.14 13.65 48.95
C LEU A 219 16.77 14.16 49.42
N GLY A 220 16.32 13.80 50.63
CA GLY A 220 14.99 14.12 51.15
C GLY A 220 14.89 15.47 51.88
N ALA A 221 16.01 16.18 52.04
CA ALA A 221 16.09 17.36 52.92
C ALA A 221 15.26 18.56 52.44
N GLU A 222 15.05 18.76 51.13
CA GLU A 222 14.49 20.00 50.56
C GLU A 222 13.66 19.77 49.26
N SER A 223 12.58 18.96 49.30
CA SER A 223 11.71 18.75 48.13
C SER A 223 10.28 19.24 48.33
N SER A 224 9.99 20.46 47.84
CA SER A 224 8.63 20.97 47.62
C SER A 224 8.55 21.63 46.23
N ASP A 225 8.31 20.84 45.19
CA ASP A 225 8.31 21.30 43.79
C ASP A 225 6.95 21.24 43.07
N ASP A 226 5.86 20.95 43.79
CA ASP A 226 4.46 21.18 43.34
C ASP A 226 4.23 22.70 43.13
N GLN A 227 4.74 23.23 42.02
CA GLN A 227 4.62 24.64 41.66
C GLN A 227 3.45 24.86 40.70
N GLN A 228 2.48 25.66 41.13
CA GLN A 228 1.21 25.86 40.44
C GLN A 228 1.20 27.22 39.72
N LEU A 229 1.15 27.20 38.38
CA LEU A 229 1.07 28.41 37.56
C LEU A 229 -0.31 29.06 37.69
N ALA A 230 -0.36 30.29 38.18
CA ALA A 230 -1.56 31.11 38.26
C ALA A 230 -1.52 32.26 37.24
N VAL A 231 -2.68 32.54 36.64
CA VAL A 231 -2.89 33.66 35.72
C VAL A 231 -4.08 34.46 36.23
N GLU A 232 -3.85 35.69 36.70
CA GLU A 232 -4.90 36.58 37.18
C GLU A 232 -4.97 37.85 36.33
N VAL A 233 -6.20 38.19 35.92
CA VAL A 233 -6.53 39.44 35.25
C VAL A 233 -6.98 40.42 36.32
N GLU A 234 -6.07 41.24 36.82
CA GLU A 234 -6.36 42.16 37.93
C GLU A 234 -7.29 43.31 37.52
N ASN A 235 -7.29 43.68 36.23
CA ASN A 235 -8.22 44.66 35.65
C ASN A 235 -8.25 44.51 34.10
N THR A 236 -9.03 45.34 33.39
CA THR A 236 -9.18 45.28 31.92
C THR A 236 -7.90 45.57 31.13
N ASN A 237 -6.83 46.06 31.77
CA ASN A 237 -5.70 46.69 31.11
C ASN A 237 -4.34 46.04 31.45
N GLU A 238 -4.30 45.10 32.41
CA GLU A 238 -3.09 44.40 32.86
C GLU A 238 -3.36 42.94 33.20
N VAL A 239 -2.40 42.07 32.91
CA VAL A 239 -2.43 40.64 33.27
C VAL A 239 -1.14 40.28 34.02
N THR A 240 -1.29 39.57 35.14
CA THR A 240 -0.19 39.07 35.96
C THR A 240 -0.10 37.55 35.84
N LEU A 241 1.10 37.03 35.59
CA LEU A 241 1.42 35.61 35.73
C LEU A 241 2.36 35.38 36.92
N SER A 242 2.07 34.35 37.70
CA SER A 242 2.85 33.99 38.89
C SER A 242 3.03 32.48 39.04
N LEU A 243 4.18 32.12 39.60
CA LEU A 243 4.49 30.80 40.12
C LEU A 243 4.75 30.99 41.62
N ASP A 244 4.27 30.06 42.43
CA ASP A 244 4.55 29.99 43.85
C ASP A 244 6.07 29.99 44.13
N SER A 245 6.47 30.81 45.09
CA SER A 245 7.87 31.06 45.47
C SER A 245 8.75 31.76 44.41
N SER A 246 8.19 32.22 43.28
CA SER A 246 8.90 33.04 42.28
C SER A 246 8.31 34.46 42.17
N PRO A 247 9.10 35.48 41.75
CA PRO A 247 8.58 36.81 41.48
C PRO A 247 7.60 36.78 40.29
N SER A 248 6.43 37.38 40.44
CA SER A 248 5.44 37.50 39.37
C SER A 248 5.87 38.47 38.27
N ALA A 249 5.36 38.23 37.06
CA ALA A 249 5.54 39.11 35.92
C ALA A 249 4.19 39.70 35.49
N THR A 250 4.12 41.02 35.40
CA THR A 250 2.94 41.76 34.96
C THR A 250 3.26 42.49 33.66
N PHE A 251 2.34 42.46 32.70
CA PHE A 251 2.48 43.20 31.45
C PHE A 251 1.21 43.98 31.13
N SER A 252 1.39 45.19 30.62
CA SER A 252 0.31 46.07 30.21
C SER A 252 -0.17 45.72 28.80
N ILE A 253 -1.48 45.66 28.63
CA ILE A 253 -2.16 45.51 27.34
C ILE A 253 -2.87 46.81 26.93
N ILE A 254 -2.41 47.95 27.47
CA ILE A 254 -2.95 49.28 27.17
C ILE A 254 -2.66 49.65 25.71
N ASP A 255 -3.72 49.92 24.97
CA ASP A 255 -3.68 50.63 23.71
C ASP A 255 -3.23 52.10 23.93
N ALA A 256 -2.38 52.61 23.04
CA ALA A 256 -1.55 53.79 23.30
C ALA A 256 -2.31 55.11 23.27
N ASP A 257 -3.46 55.18 22.58
CA ASP A 257 -4.40 56.32 22.65
C ASP A 257 -5.80 55.93 23.19
N ALA A 258 -6.14 54.64 23.18
CA ALA A 258 -7.36 54.06 23.73
C ALA A 258 -8.66 54.55 23.07
N ASP A 259 -8.61 54.97 21.80
CA ASP A 259 -9.80 55.32 21.00
C ASP A 259 -10.13 54.21 19.99
N SER A 260 -11.02 53.30 20.41
CA SER A 260 -11.46 52.11 19.66
C SER A 260 -12.37 52.41 18.45
N THR A 261 -12.19 53.57 17.81
CA THR A 261 -12.95 54.01 16.64
C THR A 261 -12.07 54.53 15.49
N ASN A 262 -10.75 54.61 15.66
CA ASN A 262 -9.83 55.19 14.69
C ASN A 262 -9.23 54.16 13.69
N GLU A 263 -9.39 52.87 13.96
CA GLU A 263 -8.69 51.75 13.32
C GLU A 263 -9.24 51.37 11.93
N PHE A 264 -10.37 51.97 11.50
CA PHE A 264 -10.91 51.84 10.16
C PHE A 264 -11.11 53.22 9.52
N GLN A 265 -10.43 53.47 8.39
CA GLN A 265 -10.62 54.70 7.59
C GLN A 265 -11.47 54.43 6.34
N THR A 266 -12.28 55.43 5.95
CA THR A 266 -13.18 55.39 4.79
C THR A 266 -12.68 56.38 3.73
N ILE A 267 -12.82 56.03 2.44
CA ILE A 267 -12.47 56.89 1.31
C ILE A 267 -13.75 57.49 0.71
N GLU A 268 -13.74 58.81 0.49
CA GLU A 268 -14.82 59.55 -0.18
C GLU A 268 -14.23 60.49 -1.24
N ARG A 269 -14.92 60.66 -2.38
CA ARG A 269 -14.51 61.54 -3.49
C ARG A 269 -15.60 62.54 -3.82
N GLU A 270 -15.25 63.83 -3.77
CA GLU A 270 -16.11 64.94 -4.20
C GLU A 270 -15.38 65.75 -5.28
N GLY A 271 -15.95 65.79 -6.49
CA GLY A 271 -15.24 66.30 -7.68
C GLY A 271 -13.93 65.56 -7.92
N ASN A 272 -12.85 66.32 -8.16
CA ASN A 272 -11.52 65.78 -8.46
C ASN A 272 -10.66 65.57 -7.19
N THR A 273 -11.21 65.72 -5.98
CA THR A 273 -10.47 65.50 -4.72
C THR A 273 -10.92 64.20 -4.07
N VAL A 274 -9.96 63.35 -3.73
CA VAL A 274 -10.17 62.12 -2.94
C VAL A 274 -9.68 62.35 -1.51
N THR A 275 -10.53 62.06 -0.54
CA THR A 275 -10.33 62.30 0.90
C THR A 275 -10.42 61.00 1.70
N LEU A 276 -9.57 60.88 2.72
CA LEU A 276 -9.62 59.84 3.74
C LEU A 276 -10.22 60.40 5.03
N SER A 277 -11.10 59.63 5.69
CA SER A 277 -11.63 59.98 7.01
C SER A 277 -10.53 60.01 8.09
N ASN A 278 -10.88 60.47 9.30
CA ASN A 278 -10.01 60.49 10.48
C ASN A 278 -8.66 61.19 10.25
N ASN A 279 -8.67 62.31 9.52
CA ASN A 279 -7.50 63.12 9.15
C ASN A 279 -6.44 62.38 8.29
N GLY A 280 -6.80 61.30 7.59
CA GLY A 280 -5.89 60.56 6.69
C GLY A 280 -5.37 61.34 5.48
N GLY A 281 -5.86 62.56 5.25
CA GLY A 281 -5.42 63.47 4.20
C GLY A 281 -6.28 63.44 2.94
N SER A 282 -5.86 64.20 1.92
CA SER A 282 -6.48 64.21 0.60
C SER A 282 -5.45 64.35 -0.51
N PHE A 283 -5.81 63.95 -1.73
CA PHE A 283 -5.08 64.28 -2.94
C PHE A 283 -6.05 64.65 -4.07
N THR A 284 -5.57 65.44 -5.01
CA THR A 284 -6.31 65.82 -6.22
C THR A 284 -5.95 64.87 -7.36
N ASP A 285 -6.95 64.36 -8.06
CA ASP A 285 -6.82 63.54 -9.25
C ASP A 285 -6.54 64.48 -10.45
N GLU A 286 -5.28 64.57 -10.88
CA GLU A 286 -4.79 65.58 -11.84
C GLU A 286 -5.11 65.23 -13.32
N VAL A 287 -6.25 64.60 -13.58
CA VAL A 287 -6.75 64.40 -14.96
C VAL A 287 -7.36 65.71 -15.45
N ASN A 288 -6.53 66.50 -16.14
CA ASN A 288 -6.82 67.87 -16.58
C ASN A 288 -7.69 67.92 -17.86
N ASP A 289 -8.93 68.36 -17.75
CA ASP A 289 -9.88 68.66 -18.84
C ASP A 289 -10.00 70.17 -19.19
N ALA A 290 -9.23 71.02 -18.51
CA ALA A 290 -8.89 72.40 -18.88
C ALA A 290 -10.01 73.48 -18.92
N ASP A 291 -11.29 73.12 -18.76
CA ASP A 291 -12.31 74.06 -18.25
C ASP A 291 -13.21 73.40 -17.19
N ALA A 292 -14.22 74.12 -16.67
CA ALA A 292 -14.95 73.75 -15.47
C ALA A 292 -16.48 73.89 -15.61
N ASP A 293 -17.02 73.75 -16.82
CA ASP A 293 -18.47 73.79 -17.07
C ASP A 293 -19.04 72.39 -17.38
N PRO A 294 -19.63 71.69 -16.36
CA PRO A 294 -20.11 70.30 -16.46
C PRO A 294 -21.35 70.08 -17.34
N ALA A 295 -21.59 70.98 -18.29
CA ALA A 295 -22.61 70.90 -19.33
C ALA A 295 -22.02 70.88 -20.76
N ASN A 296 -20.69 71.02 -20.92
CA ASN A 296 -20.06 71.14 -22.24
C ASN A 296 -19.37 69.85 -22.74
N GLU A 297 -19.13 68.87 -21.87
CA GLU A 297 -18.34 67.67 -22.19
C GLU A 297 -19.10 66.65 -23.04
N ILE A 298 -20.43 66.78 -23.15
CA ILE A 298 -21.27 65.95 -24.02
C ILE A 298 -21.68 66.75 -25.26
N GLN A 299 -20.82 66.72 -26.27
CA GLN A 299 -21.11 67.21 -27.61
C GLN A 299 -22.12 66.29 -28.32
N THR A 300 -23.26 66.85 -28.75
CA THR A 300 -24.18 66.17 -29.67
C THR A 300 -23.75 66.43 -31.10
N ILE A 301 -23.45 65.37 -31.85
CA ILE A 301 -23.19 65.42 -33.29
C ILE A 301 -24.52 65.30 -34.02
N ASP A 302 -24.84 66.28 -34.88
CA ASP A 302 -25.96 66.22 -35.82
C ASP A 302 -25.45 66.31 -37.26
N LYS A 303 -26.05 65.55 -38.18
CA LYS A 303 -25.68 65.52 -39.60
C LYS A 303 -26.91 65.81 -40.45
N ASN A 304 -26.84 66.91 -41.21
CA ASN A 304 -27.90 67.34 -42.11
C ASN A 304 -27.34 67.51 -43.52
N GLY A 305 -27.61 66.54 -44.39
CA GLY A 305 -26.92 66.40 -45.67
C GLY A 305 -25.43 66.10 -45.47
N ASN A 306 -24.55 66.73 -46.25
CA ASN A 306 -23.11 66.54 -46.19
C ASN A 306 -22.41 67.38 -45.10
N THR A 307 -23.13 68.15 -44.28
CA THR A 307 -22.52 68.93 -43.19
C THR A 307 -22.75 68.24 -41.86
N VAL A 308 -21.66 67.98 -41.13
CA VAL A 308 -21.68 67.52 -39.74
C VAL A 308 -21.45 68.71 -38.83
N THR A 309 -22.38 68.95 -37.91
CA THR A 309 -22.35 70.04 -36.92
C THR A 309 -22.23 69.50 -35.51
N LEU A 310 -21.39 70.13 -34.70
CA LEU A 310 -21.31 69.92 -33.27
C LEU A 310 -22.17 70.97 -32.56
N SER A 311 -22.80 70.57 -31.45
CA SER A 311 -23.49 71.48 -30.53
C SER A 311 -22.56 72.52 -29.89
N ASN A 312 -23.13 73.45 -29.12
CA ASN A 312 -22.39 74.34 -28.20
C ASN A 312 -21.16 75.02 -28.82
N ASP A 313 -21.34 75.60 -30.03
CA ASP A 313 -20.31 76.27 -30.83
C ASP A 313 -19.06 75.42 -31.17
N GLY A 314 -19.13 74.08 -31.08
CA GLY A 314 -18.05 73.14 -31.41
C GLY A 314 -17.64 73.09 -32.89
N GLY A 315 -18.32 73.85 -33.74
CA GLY A 315 -18.00 74.02 -35.16
C GLY A 315 -18.70 73.01 -36.09
N SER A 316 -18.28 73.00 -37.35
CA SER A 316 -18.80 72.09 -38.36
C SER A 316 -17.76 71.76 -39.42
N PHE A 317 -17.90 70.60 -40.06
CA PHE A 317 -17.12 70.21 -41.22
C PHE A 317 -18.00 69.56 -42.29
N THR A 318 -17.54 69.62 -43.53
CA THR A 318 -18.19 68.92 -44.65
C THR A 318 -17.62 67.52 -44.75
N ASP A 319 -18.51 66.53 -44.81
CA ASP A 319 -18.17 65.13 -45.02
C ASP A 319 -17.98 64.89 -46.53
N GLU A 320 -16.72 64.76 -46.97
CA GLU A 320 -16.35 64.68 -48.39
C GLU A 320 -16.42 63.26 -49.01
N VAL A 321 -17.01 62.28 -48.31
CA VAL A 321 -17.43 61.03 -48.98
C VAL A 321 -18.60 61.34 -49.93
N ASN A 322 -18.23 61.50 -51.20
CA ASN A 322 -19.12 61.72 -52.33
C ASN A 322 -19.56 60.38 -52.94
N ASP A 323 -20.78 59.94 -52.62
CA ASP A 323 -21.50 58.81 -53.24
C ASP A 323 -22.35 59.22 -54.46
N ALA A 324 -22.25 60.49 -54.89
CA ALA A 324 -22.74 61.06 -56.13
C ALA A 324 -24.28 61.12 -56.36
N ASP A 325 -25.11 60.42 -55.58
CA ASP A 325 -26.53 60.74 -55.44
C ASP A 325 -27.03 60.68 -53.99
N ALA A 326 -27.74 61.72 -53.56
CA ALA A 326 -28.08 61.98 -52.16
C ALA A 326 -29.37 61.26 -51.72
N ASN A 327 -29.50 59.96 -52.02
CA ASN A 327 -30.73 59.19 -51.80
C ASN A 327 -30.58 58.14 -50.70
N PRO A 328 -30.93 58.45 -49.43
CA PRO A 328 -30.71 57.60 -48.23
C PRO A 328 -31.59 56.34 -48.14
N LEU A 329 -32.00 55.82 -49.29
CA LEU A 329 -32.78 54.61 -49.46
C LEU A 329 -32.13 53.63 -50.43
N ASN A 330 -31.02 53.95 -51.10
CA ASN A 330 -30.39 53.06 -52.09
C ASN A 330 -29.22 52.22 -51.55
N GLU A 331 -28.68 52.55 -50.38
CA GLU A 331 -27.45 51.97 -49.83
C GLU A 331 -27.63 50.54 -49.32
N ILE A 332 -28.84 50.18 -48.88
CA ILE A 332 -29.18 48.79 -48.53
C ILE A 332 -29.66 48.06 -49.78
N GLN A 333 -28.76 47.27 -50.34
CA GLN A 333 -29.03 46.33 -51.42
C GLN A 333 -29.70 45.05 -50.89
N VAL A 334 -30.87 44.71 -51.42
CA VAL A 334 -31.49 43.39 -51.21
C VAL A 334 -31.12 42.49 -52.38
N LEU A 335 -30.52 41.34 -52.09
CA LEU A 335 -30.24 40.31 -53.09
C LEU A 335 -31.47 39.42 -53.27
N SER A 336 -31.87 39.20 -54.52
CA SER A 336 -32.91 38.26 -54.92
C SER A 336 -32.32 37.26 -55.90
N LYS A 337 -32.41 35.95 -55.61
CA LYS A 337 -31.97 34.88 -56.52
C LYS A 337 -33.20 34.24 -57.16
N ASP A 338 -33.22 34.17 -58.49
CA ASP A 338 -34.21 33.43 -59.29
C ASP A 338 -33.45 32.54 -60.28
N GLY A 339 -33.56 31.22 -60.09
CA GLY A 339 -32.62 30.26 -60.69
C GLY A 339 -31.16 30.64 -60.42
N ASN A 340 -30.33 30.63 -61.46
CA ASN A 340 -28.90 30.95 -61.36
C ASN A 340 -28.60 32.45 -61.45
N THR A 341 -29.61 33.33 -61.53
CA THR A 341 -29.39 34.78 -61.63
C THR A 341 -29.57 35.43 -60.26
N VAL A 342 -28.50 36.05 -59.75
CA VAL A 342 -28.58 36.90 -58.56
C VAL A 342 -28.76 38.34 -59.01
N THR A 343 -29.87 38.93 -58.58
CA THR A 343 -30.26 40.31 -58.88
C THR A 343 -30.11 41.17 -57.64
N LEU A 344 -29.41 42.29 -57.77
CA LEU A 344 -29.38 43.33 -56.75
C LEU A 344 -30.55 44.29 -56.99
N SER A 345 -31.20 44.71 -55.90
CA SER A 345 -32.27 45.69 -55.95
C SER A 345 -31.84 47.05 -56.55
N LYS A 346 -32.81 47.92 -56.85
CA LYS A 346 -32.56 49.36 -57.16
C LYS A 346 -31.46 49.57 -58.21
N ASP A 347 -31.56 48.82 -59.31
CA ASP A 347 -30.65 48.86 -60.46
C ASP A 347 -29.17 48.50 -60.15
N GLY A 348 -28.89 47.83 -59.03
CA GLY A 348 -27.55 47.37 -58.64
C GLY A 348 -26.93 46.28 -59.53
N GLY A 349 -27.59 45.91 -60.63
CA GLY A 349 -27.13 44.93 -61.61
C GLY A 349 -27.55 43.49 -61.32
N THR A 350 -27.10 42.59 -62.20
CA THR A 350 -27.28 41.15 -62.10
C THR A 350 -25.96 40.44 -62.37
N PHE A 351 -25.74 39.31 -61.73
CA PHE A 351 -24.66 38.38 -62.07
C PHE A 351 -25.16 36.94 -62.03
N THR A 352 -24.52 36.07 -62.81
CA THR A 352 -24.81 34.63 -62.80
C THR A 352 -24.01 33.98 -61.68
N ASP A 353 -24.67 33.17 -60.88
CA ASP A 353 -24.05 32.29 -59.90
C ASP A 353 -23.64 30.99 -60.61
N ASP A 354 -22.39 30.94 -61.09
CA ASP A 354 -21.87 29.89 -61.99
C ASP A 354 -21.59 28.53 -61.30
N VAL A 355 -22.05 28.32 -60.05
CA VAL A 355 -22.09 26.98 -59.43
C VAL A 355 -23.14 26.13 -60.13
N ASN A 356 -22.70 25.41 -61.16
CA ASN A 356 -23.49 24.46 -61.92
C ASN A 356 -23.57 23.10 -61.19
N ASP A 357 -24.59 22.93 -60.36
CA ASP A 357 -25.02 21.65 -59.77
C ASP A 357 -25.92 20.81 -60.71
N ALA A 358 -26.22 21.35 -61.90
CA ALA A 358 -26.82 20.68 -63.05
C ALA A 358 -28.30 20.25 -62.95
N ASP A 359 -29.02 20.63 -61.89
CA ASP A 359 -30.49 20.68 -61.91
C ASP A 359 -31.03 21.98 -61.29
N ALA A 360 -32.33 22.23 -61.38
CA ALA A 360 -32.96 23.50 -61.02
C ALA A 360 -33.99 23.34 -59.88
N ASN A 361 -33.79 22.37 -58.99
CA ASN A 361 -34.76 22.03 -57.94
C ASN A 361 -34.26 22.46 -56.55
N PRO A 362 -34.71 23.62 -56.01
CA PRO A 362 -34.28 24.15 -54.70
C PRO A 362 -34.88 23.40 -53.49
N SER A 363 -35.07 22.09 -53.63
CA SER A 363 -35.56 21.16 -52.61
C SER A 363 -34.55 20.06 -52.28
N ASN A 364 -33.51 19.86 -53.12
CA ASN A 364 -32.53 18.77 -52.99
C ASN A 364 -31.19 19.21 -52.35
N GLU A 365 -30.97 20.52 -52.16
CA GLU A 365 -29.68 21.10 -51.74
C GLU A 365 -29.33 20.76 -50.28
N ILE A 366 -30.33 20.62 -49.40
CA ILE A 366 -30.15 20.15 -48.02
C ILE A 366 -30.45 18.66 -47.95
N GLN A 367 -29.38 17.87 -47.84
CA GLN A 367 -29.47 16.42 -47.71
C GLN A 367 -29.58 15.99 -46.25
N VAL A 368 -30.69 15.33 -45.90
CA VAL A 368 -30.83 14.63 -44.62
C VAL A 368 -30.24 13.23 -44.76
N LEU A 369 -29.25 12.92 -43.91
CA LEU A 369 -28.69 11.58 -43.82
C LEU A 369 -29.57 10.71 -42.91
N SER A 370 -29.87 9.51 -43.37
CA SER A 370 -30.51 8.46 -42.58
C SER A 370 -29.65 7.20 -42.65
N LYS A 371 -29.36 6.59 -41.49
CA LYS A 371 -28.61 5.33 -41.40
C LYS A 371 -29.56 4.23 -40.93
N VAL A 372 -29.61 3.14 -41.69
CA VAL A 372 -30.24 1.88 -41.28
C VAL A 372 -29.18 0.80 -41.51
N ASP A 373 -28.84 0.09 -40.44
CA ASP A 373 -27.73 -0.86 -40.39
C ASP A 373 -26.43 -0.19 -40.92
N SER A 374 -25.70 -0.86 -41.82
CA SER A 374 -24.50 -0.33 -42.47
C SER A 374 -24.78 0.62 -43.65
N THR A 375 -26.04 0.82 -44.06
CA THR A 375 -26.40 1.67 -45.22
C THR A 375 -26.76 3.09 -44.80
N VAL A 376 -25.98 4.06 -45.28
CA VAL A 376 -26.31 5.50 -45.18
C VAL A 376 -27.00 5.94 -46.47
N THR A 377 -28.23 6.43 -46.31
CA THR A 377 -29.08 6.94 -47.39
C THR A 377 -29.18 8.46 -47.28
N LEU A 378 -28.87 9.15 -48.38
CA LEU A 378 -29.17 10.57 -48.53
C LEU A 378 -30.61 10.73 -49.04
N SER A 379 -31.31 11.74 -48.54
CA SER A 379 -32.64 12.13 -49.03
C SER A 379 -32.65 12.51 -50.53
N ASN A 380 -33.83 12.85 -51.06
CA ASN A 380 -33.97 13.59 -52.33
C ASN A 380 -33.21 13.01 -53.55
N GLY A 381 -32.94 11.70 -53.57
CA GLY A 381 -32.22 11.04 -54.66
C GLY A 381 -30.69 11.09 -54.57
N GLY A 382 -30.10 11.58 -53.47
CA GLY A 382 -28.65 11.70 -53.28
C GLY A 382 -27.87 10.37 -53.19
N GLY A 383 -28.56 9.23 -53.30
CA GLY A 383 -27.97 7.90 -53.34
C GLY A 383 -27.78 7.24 -51.98
N THR A 384 -27.08 6.11 -52.01
CA THR A 384 -26.77 5.27 -50.83
C THR A 384 -25.30 4.88 -50.88
N PHE A 385 -24.66 4.84 -49.72
CA PHE A 385 -23.33 4.25 -49.56
C PHE A 385 -23.27 3.40 -48.29
N ILE A 386 -22.39 2.39 -48.30
CA ILE A 386 -22.12 1.55 -47.14
C ILE A 386 -21.04 2.23 -46.31
N ASP A 387 -21.35 2.45 -45.04
CA ASP A 387 -20.43 2.92 -44.01
C ASP A 387 -19.53 1.76 -43.58
N LYS A 388 -18.20 1.95 -43.64
CA LYS A 388 -17.19 0.87 -43.56
C LYS A 388 -16.36 0.88 -42.27
N VAL A 389 -16.93 1.41 -41.21
CA VAL A 389 -16.36 1.46 -39.85
C VAL A 389 -17.46 1.06 -38.86
N ASP A 390 -17.26 0.16 -37.90
CA ASP A 390 -16.05 -0.60 -37.53
C ASP A 390 -16.40 -1.83 -36.65
N ASP A 391 -16.23 -3.05 -37.15
CA ASP A 391 -16.21 -4.31 -36.36
C ASP A 391 -15.27 -5.40 -36.93
N ALA A 392 -14.39 -5.02 -37.86
CA ALA A 392 -13.27 -5.81 -38.40
C ALA A 392 -13.57 -7.10 -39.21
N ASP A 393 -14.82 -7.46 -39.50
CA ASP A 393 -15.14 -8.31 -40.65
C ASP A 393 -16.35 -7.79 -41.46
N ALA A 394 -16.59 -8.33 -42.66
CA ALA A 394 -17.53 -7.75 -43.63
C ALA A 394 -18.73 -8.68 -43.93
N SER A 395 -19.14 -9.50 -42.96
CA SER A 395 -20.18 -10.52 -43.13
C SER A 395 -21.49 -10.13 -42.43
N PRO A 396 -22.53 -9.64 -43.15
CA PRO A 396 -23.83 -9.29 -42.55
C PRO A 396 -24.68 -10.51 -42.14
N THR A 397 -24.03 -11.60 -41.73
CA THR A 397 -24.63 -12.88 -41.33
C THR A 397 -24.12 -13.40 -39.99
N ASN A 398 -23.06 -12.81 -39.41
CA ASN A 398 -22.49 -13.19 -38.10
C ASN A 398 -22.85 -12.21 -36.96
N GLU A 399 -23.43 -11.05 -37.26
CA GLU A 399 -24.00 -10.08 -36.30
C GLU A 399 -25.25 -10.60 -35.54
N GLN A 400 -25.40 -11.91 -35.36
CA GLN A 400 -26.64 -12.52 -34.86
C GLN A 400 -26.79 -12.50 -33.34
N ILE A 401 -25.77 -12.14 -32.54
CA ILE A 401 -25.88 -12.11 -31.07
C ILE A 401 -26.80 -10.96 -30.63
N THR A 402 -28.09 -11.25 -30.48
CA THR A 402 -29.13 -10.28 -30.14
C THR A 402 -29.24 -10.01 -28.64
N THR A 403 -28.92 -11.00 -27.80
CA THR A 403 -28.89 -10.84 -26.34
C THR A 403 -27.82 -11.73 -25.70
N LEU A 404 -27.20 -11.20 -24.65
CA LEU A 404 -26.33 -11.92 -23.72
C LEU A 404 -26.93 -11.74 -22.33
N THR A 405 -27.29 -12.83 -21.64
CA THR A 405 -27.96 -12.72 -20.33
C THR A 405 -27.50 -13.84 -19.40
N LEU A 406 -27.09 -13.48 -18.18
CA LEU A 406 -26.83 -14.43 -17.11
C LEU A 406 -28.13 -14.66 -16.34
N SER A 407 -28.68 -15.86 -16.42
CA SER A 407 -29.89 -16.25 -15.68
C SER A 407 -29.62 -16.38 -14.16
N PRO A 408 -30.66 -16.30 -13.31
CA PRO A 408 -30.53 -16.58 -11.86
C PRO A 408 -30.04 -18.01 -11.52
N SER A 409 -30.00 -18.91 -12.50
CA SER A 409 -29.50 -20.28 -12.41
C SER A 409 -28.01 -20.44 -12.79
N ASN A 410 -27.26 -19.35 -12.96
CA ASN A 410 -25.86 -19.33 -13.46
C ASN A 410 -25.69 -19.90 -14.89
N LEU A 411 -26.78 -19.95 -15.65
CA LEU A 411 -26.77 -20.31 -17.07
C LEU A 411 -26.54 -19.03 -17.87
N LEU A 412 -25.43 -18.96 -18.61
CA LEU A 412 -25.16 -17.86 -19.54
C LEU A 412 -25.87 -18.18 -20.86
N GLU A 413 -26.90 -17.40 -21.16
CA GLU A 413 -27.71 -17.53 -22.35
C GLU A 413 -27.23 -16.51 -23.38
N ILE A 414 -26.78 -17.04 -24.53
CA ILE A 414 -26.34 -16.28 -25.70
C ILE A 414 -27.39 -16.54 -26.78
N GLN A 415 -28.19 -15.53 -27.12
CA GLN A 415 -29.15 -15.66 -28.20
C GLN A 415 -28.53 -15.15 -29.51
N GLU A 416 -28.31 -16.09 -30.43
CA GLU A 416 -27.83 -15.87 -31.78
C GLU A 416 -29.02 -15.97 -32.75
N GLY A 417 -29.75 -14.85 -32.89
CA GLY A 417 -30.97 -14.73 -33.68
C GLY A 417 -32.12 -15.61 -33.15
N THR A 418 -32.32 -16.76 -33.80
CA THR A 418 -33.32 -17.76 -33.36
C THR A 418 -32.70 -18.95 -32.61
N ASN A 419 -31.37 -19.01 -32.52
CA ASN A 419 -30.65 -20.06 -31.82
C ASN A 419 -30.28 -19.57 -30.41
N ASN A 420 -30.70 -20.29 -29.38
CA ASN A 420 -30.23 -20.03 -28.02
C ASN A 420 -29.08 -21.00 -27.71
N GLN A 421 -27.87 -20.46 -27.59
CA GLN A 421 -26.75 -21.18 -26.98
C GLN A 421 -26.73 -20.90 -25.48
N SER A 422 -26.32 -21.91 -24.71
CA SER A 422 -26.54 -21.94 -23.28
C SER A 422 -25.34 -22.62 -22.62
N VAL A 423 -24.58 -21.85 -21.84
CA VAL A 423 -23.35 -22.31 -21.17
C VAL A 423 -23.58 -22.35 -19.67
N ASP A 424 -23.55 -23.55 -19.09
CA ASP A 424 -23.75 -23.74 -17.65
C ASP A 424 -22.49 -23.37 -16.86
N LEU A 425 -22.51 -22.16 -16.29
CA LEU A 425 -21.42 -21.65 -15.46
C LEU A 425 -21.49 -22.17 -14.02
N SER A 426 -22.43 -23.05 -13.65
CA SER A 426 -22.43 -23.72 -12.34
C SER A 426 -21.16 -24.58 -12.12
N SER A 427 -20.50 -24.96 -13.21
CA SER A 427 -19.21 -25.66 -13.25
C SER A 427 -18.00 -24.73 -13.04
N LEU A 428 -18.13 -23.43 -13.39
CA LEU A 428 -17.19 -22.38 -12.96
C LEU A 428 -17.43 -22.11 -11.49
N LYS A 429 -16.93 -23.04 -10.67
CA LYS A 429 -17.11 -22.99 -9.23
C LYS A 429 -16.60 -21.65 -8.70
N VAL A 430 -17.55 -20.85 -8.22
CA VAL A 430 -17.37 -20.06 -7.00
C VAL A 430 -16.53 -20.89 -6.05
N ASP A 431 -15.54 -20.26 -5.42
CA ASP A 431 -14.84 -20.83 -4.28
C ASP A 431 -15.83 -21.12 -3.15
N ASN A 432 -16.55 -22.22 -3.27
CA ASN A 432 -17.50 -22.72 -2.29
C ASN A 432 -16.77 -23.27 -1.07
N SER A 433 -15.45 -23.11 -0.95
CA SER A 433 -14.73 -23.41 0.29
C SER A 433 -15.27 -22.55 1.42
N TRP A 434 -15.81 -21.34 1.15
CA TRP A 434 -16.34 -20.42 2.16
C TRP A 434 -17.70 -19.82 1.77
N THR A 435 -18.68 -19.89 2.69
CA THR A 435 -20.01 -19.25 2.54
C THR A 435 -20.23 -18.20 3.62
N PRO A 436 -20.37 -16.92 3.27
CA PRO A 436 -20.84 -15.88 4.19
C PRO A 436 -22.36 -15.93 4.37
N ASN A 437 -22.84 -15.58 5.56
CA ASN A 437 -24.25 -15.51 5.93
C ASN A 437 -24.47 -14.37 6.94
N GLY A 438 -24.79 -13.16 6.45
CA GLY A 438 -24.77 -11.96 7.28
C GLY A 438 -23.35 -11.66 7.78
N ASN A 439 -23.17 -11.52 9.10
CA ASN A 439 -21.86 -11.28 9.73
C ASN A 439 -21.04 -12.56 9.95
N ASN A 440 -21.55 -13.72 9.52
CA ASN A 440 -21.04 -15.04 9.85
C ASN A 440 -20.35 -15.66 8.63
N ILE A 441 -19.25 -16.39 8.82
CA ILE A 441 -18.51 -17.06 7.72
C ILE A 441 -18.22 -18.49 8.14
N LYS A 442 -18.50 -19.47 7.26
CA LYS A 442 -18.15 -20.88 7.47
C LYS A 442 -17.60 -21.53 6.22
N ASN A 443 -16.94 -22.67 6.37
CA ASN A 443 -16.58 -23.51 5.22
C ASN A 443 -17.74 -24.42 4.77
N SER A 444 -17.79 -24.77 3.47
CA SER A 444 -18.80 -25.72 2.94
C SER A 444 -18.30 -27.17 2.82
N ASN A 445 -17.03 -27.41 3.16
CA ASN A 445 -16.48 -28.77 3.23
C ASN A 445 -16.63 -29.33 4.65
N THR A 446 -16.40 -30.64 4.83
CA THR A 446 -16.60 -31.33 6.12
C THR A 446 -15.59 -30.95 7.21
N GLY A 447 -14.66 -30.02 6.93
CA GLY A 447 -13.67 -29.51 7.88
C GLY A 447 -14.23 -28.61 8.98
N ASN A 448 -15.52 -28.22 8.93
CA ASN A 448 -16.23 -27.69 10.11
C ASN A 448 -15.55 -26.45 10.76
N VAL A 449 -15.14 -25.46 9.95
CA VAL A 449 -14.46 -24.23 10.37
C VAL A 449 -15.39 -23.05 10.16
N GLY A 450 -15.61 -22.25 11.21
CA GLY A 450 -16.48 -21.06 11.13
C GLY A 450 -16.08 -19.93 12.09
N ILE A 451 -16.51 -18.73 11.75
CA ILE A 451 -16.35 -17.51 12.54
C ILE A 451 -17.76 -16.92 12.73
N ASN A 452 -18.25 -17.00 13.97
CA ASN A 452 -19.61 -16.66 14.42
C ASN A 452 -20.69 -17.49 13.68
N GLU A 453 -21.34 -18.43 14.35
CA GLU A 453 -21.39 -19.80 13.78
C GLU A 453 -22.71 -20.28 13.10
N THR A 454 -22.64 -21.14 12.06
CA THR A 454 -23.82 -21.49 11.20
C THR A 454 -23.89 -22.88 10.47
N SER A 455 -23.62 -24.07 11.00
CA SER A 455 -23.32 -24.53 12.36
C SER A 455 -22.58 -25.90 12.25
N PRO A 456 -21.26 -25.97 12.52
CA PRO A 456 -20.37 -27.11 12.36
C PRO A 456 -20.03 -27.74 13.73
N THR A 457 -19.15 -28.75 13.73
CA THR A 457 -18.66 -29.43 14.95
C THR A 457 -17.15 -29.75 14.89
N SER A 458 -16.32 -28.69 14.80
CA SER A 458 -14.82 -28.66 14.74
C SER A 458 -14.17 -29.15 13.42
N THR A 459 -13.27 -28.39 12.79
CA THR A 459 -11.93 -28.03 13.31
C THR A 459 -11.51 -26.55 13.29
N LEU A 460 -12.37 -25.61 13.70
CA LEU A 460 -12.05 -24.66 14.79
C LEU A 460 -13.31 -23.88 15.19
N PHE A 461 -13.52 -23.72 16.50
CA PHE A 461 -14.68 -23.10 17.12
C PHE A 461 -14.20 -22.20 18.26
N VAL A 462 -14.55 -20.92 18.23
CA VAL A 462 -14.26 -19.97 19.32
C VAL A 462 -15.60 -19.49 19.86
N ASN A 463 -15.97 -19.96 21.05
CA ASN A 463 -17.28 -19.69 21.65
C ASN A 463 -17.16 -19.29 23.12
N GLY A 464 -17.77 -18.15 23.43
CA GLY A 464 -18.29 -17.75 24.75
C GLY A 464 -17.35 -17.94 25.93
N SER A 465 -16.70 -16.87 26.39
CA SER A 465 -16.03 -16.92 27.69
C SER A 465 -17.08 -16.95 28.82
N MET A 466 -17.44 -18.15 29.27
CA MET A 466 -17.88 -18.33 30.64
C MET A 466 -16.65 -18.23 31.54
N GLY A 467 -16.30 -17.02 31.95
CA GLY A 467 -15.22 -16.81 32.91
C GLY A 467 -15.53 -17.48 34.25
N GLY A 468 -14.48 -17.89 34.95
CA GLY A 468 -14.59 -18.37 36.34
C GLY A 468 -14.86 -17.21 37.30
N LEU A 469 -15.26 -17.53 38.54
CA LEU A 469 -15.30 -16.53 39.60
C LEU A 469 -13.99 -16.59 40.38
N VAL A 470 -13.38 -15.43 40.65
CA VAL A 470 -12.21 -15.33 41.52
C VAL A 470 -12.59 -14.51 42.75
N ARG A 471 -12.27 -15.01 43.94
CA ARG A 471 -12.53 -14.36 45.21
C ARG A 471 -11.25 -14.30 46.02
N ILE A 472 -11.14 -13.30 46.88
CA ILE A 472 -10.00 -13.11 47.78
C ILE A 472 -10.56 -13.00 49.20
N GLU A 473 -10.13 -13.88 50.11
CA GLU A 473 -10.54 -13.87 51.53
C GLU A 473 -9.78 -12.79 52.34
N ALA A 474 -9.84 -11.55 51.87
CA ALA A 474 -9.36 -10.36 52.59
C ALA A 474 -10.47 -9.73 53.44
N GLN A 475 -10.10 -8.83 54.36
CA GLN A 475 -11.03 -8.15 55.28
C GLN A 475 -12.07 -7.24 54.58
N ALA A 476 -11.96 -7.06 53.26
CA ALA A 476 -13.06 -6.68 52.37
C ALA A 476 -13.03 -7.61 51.13
N ALA A 477 -13.96 -8.56 51.05
CA ALA A 477 -14.00 -9.54 49.97
C ALA A 477 -14.31 -8.89 48.61
N PHE A 478 -13.31 -8.83 47.72
CA PHE A 478 -13.50 -8.49 46.32
C PHE A 478 -13.86 -9.75 45.53
N ASN A 479 -15.12 -9.82 45.09
CA ASN A 479 -15.57 -10.83 44.12
C ASN A 479 -15.31 -10.30 42.72
N TYR A 480 -14.38 -10.91 41.99
CA TYR A 480 -14.12 -10.60 40.59
C TYR A 480 -14.75 -11.67 39.68
N VAL A 481 -15.66 -11.24 38.81
CA VAL A 481 -16.27 -12.09 37.79
C VAL A 481 -15.42 -11.96 36.54
N LEU A 482 -14.73 -13.03 36.13
CA LEU A 482 -14.02 -13.04 34.86
C LEU A 482 -15.04 -12.90 33.72
N GLY A 483 -14.84 -11.92 32.83
CA GLY A 483 -15.66 -11.70 31.64
C GLY A 483 -15.14 -12.47 30.42
N ASP A 484 -15.03 -11.77 29.29
CA ASP A 484 -14.37 -12.25 28.06
C ASP A 484 -12.83 -12.24 28.14
N GLU A 485 -12.28 -11.95 29.31
CA GLU A 485 -10.84 -11.87 29.57
C GLU A 485 -10.18 -13.25 29.54
N SER A 486 -9.16 -13.39 28.69
CA SER A 486 -8.39 -14.64 28.57
C SER A 486 -7.28 -14.80 29.62
N VAL A 487 -6.94 -13.73 30.34
CA VAL A 487 -5.86 -13.69 31.35
C VAL A 487 -6.29 -12.74 32.47
N PHE A 488 -6.21 -13.22 33.71
CA PHE A 488 -6.40 -12.41 34.93
C PHE A 488 -5.15 -12.46 35.80
N ILE A 489 -4.76 -11.31 36.35
CA ILE A 489 -3.59 -11.16 37.21
C ILE A 489 -4.02 -10.46 38.50
N GLY A 490 -4.34 -11.27 39.52
CA GLY A 490 -4.63 -10.78 40.87
C GLY A 490 -3.38 -10.66 41.72
N LYS A 491 -3.30 -9.62 42.55
CA LYS A 491 -2.27 -9.44 43.59
C LYS A 491 -2.95 -9.26 44.95
N PRO A 492 -3.35 -10.35 45.64
CA PRO A 492 -3.93 -10.24 46.98
C PRO A 492 -2.88 -9.70 47.96
N GLU A 493 -3.28 -8.77 48.83
CA GLU A 493 -2.39 -8.22 49.86
C GLU A 493 -2.46 -9.03 51.17
N LEU A 494 -3.60 -9.68 51.45
CA LEU A 494 -3.84 -10.56 52.61
C LEU A 494 -4.93 -11.60 52.26
N GLY A 495 -4.71 -12.87 52.60
CA GLY A 495 -5.72 -13.94 52.54
C GLY A 495 -5.67 -14.83 51.28
N ASP A 496 -6.20 -16.05 51.41
CA ASP A 496 -6.24 -17.05 50.34
C ASP A 496 -7.09 -16.59 49.14
N VAL A 497 -6.79 -17.14 47.96
CA VAL A 497 -7.51 -16.87 46.71
C VAL A 497 -8.35 -18.08 46.34
N GLU A 498 -9.67 -17.92 46.28
CA GLU A 498 -10.58 -18.96 45.79
C GLU A 498 -10.90 -18.75 44.30
N VAL A 499 -10.88 -19.82 43.52
CA VAL A 499 -11.25 -19.86 42.10
C VAL A 499 -12.38 -20.87 41.91
N ASP A 500 -13.61 -20.40 41.68
CA ASP A 500 -14.73 -21.28 41.31
C ASP A 500 -14.66 -21.60 39.81
N LEU A 501 -14.52 -22.88 39.47
CA LEU A 501 -14.66 -23.33 38.10
C LEU A 501 -16.14 -23.32 37.67
N PRO A 502 -16.46 -22.94 36.42
CA PRO A 502 -17.79 -23.13 35.87
C PRO A 502 -18.10 -24.63 35.74
N LYS A 503 -19.39 -24.96 35.60
CA LYS A 503 -19.83 -26.34 35.47
C LYS A 503 -19.21 -27.01 34.23
N ALA A 504 -18.53 -28.14 34.40
CA ALA A 504 -17.81 -28.88 33.37
C ALA A 504 -18.70 -29.13 32.14
N SER A 505 -19.95 -29.58 32.36
CA SER A 505 -20.94 -29.85 31.30
C SER A 505 -21.30 -28.64 30.42
N THR A 506 -21.04 -27.41 30.88
CA THR A 506 -21.31 -26.19 30.09
C THR A 506 -20.10 -25.68 29.31
N VAL A 507 -18.90 -26.23 29.56
CA VAL A 507 -17.63 -25.77 28.96
C VAL A 507 -16.76 -26.94 28.47
N PRO A 508 -17.25 -27.83 27.59
CA PRO A 508 -16.49 -28.99 27.09
C PRO A 508 -15.15 -28.57 26.46
N GLY A 509 -14.07 -29.26 26.84
CA GLY A 509 -12.72 -29.01 26.30
C GLY A 509 -12.07 -27.69 26.74
N ARG A 510 -12.70 -26.91 27.63
CA ARG A 510 -12.12 -25.67 28.15
C ARG A 510 -10.88 -25.97 28.98
N ILE A 511 -9.80 -25.25 28.70
CA ILE A 511 -8.54 -25.32 29.45
C ILE A 511 -8.41 -24.09 30.34
N TYR A 512 -8.08 -24.28 31.62
CA TYR A 512 -7.59 -23.21 32.48
C TYR A 512 -6.13 -23.49 32.86
N HIS A 513 -5.34 -22.42 32.90
CA HIS A 513 -3.97 -22.42 33.39
C HIS A 513 -3.89 -21.45 34.57
N ILE A 514 -3.72 -22.00 35.78
CA ILE A 514 -3.79 -21.26 37.04
C ILE A 514 -2.42 -21.37 37.72
N LYS A 515 -1.88 -20.25 38.22
CA LYS A 515 -0.51 -20.13 38.72
C LYS A 515 -0.50 -19.33 40.01
N ASN A 516 0.00 -19.90 41.11
CA ASN A 516 0.25 -19.17 42.35
C ASN A 516 1.63 -18.50 42.28
N GLY A 517 1.65 -17.20 42.00
CA GLY A 517 2.89 -16.40 41.92
C GLY A 517 3.25 -15.64 43.21
N SER A 518 2.57 -15.88 44.33
CA SER A 518 2.84 -15.15 45.58
C SER A 518 4.23 -15.50 46.14
N LYS A 519 5.04 -14.46 46.39
CA LYS A 519 6.37 -14.59 47.04
C LYS A 519 6.40 -14.14 48.49
N ASN A 520 5.44 -13.30 48.90
CA ASN A 520 5.55 -12.47 50.10
C ASN A 520 4.37 -12.64 51.09
N VAL A 521 3.32 -13.38 50.70
CA VAL A 521 2.12 -13.61 51.51
C VAL A 521 1.80 -15.09 51.47
N ALA A 522 1.65 -15.71 52.64
CA ALA A 522 1.21 -17.11 52.77
C ALA A 522 -0.28 -17.16 52.43
N SER A 523 -0.57 -17.36 51.15
CA SER A 523 -1.91 -17.27 50.58
C SER A 523 -2.04 -18.30 49.46
N ASP A 524 -2.70 -19.40 49.78
CA ASP A 524 -2.90 -20.51 48.85
C ASP A 524 -3.91 -20.12 47.76
N VAL A 525 -3.78 -20.73 46.58
CA VAL A 525 -4.83 -20.64 45.54
C VAL A 525 -5.66 -21.91 45.61
N ILE A 526 -6.88 -21.79 46.10
CA ILE A 526 -7.86 -22.87 46.26
C ILE A 526 -8.79 -22.85 45.04
N ILE A 527 -8.88 -23.98 44.34
CA ILE A 527 -9.68 -24.12 43.11
C ILE A 527 -10.83 -25.07 43.42
N HIS A 528 -12.06 -24.59 43.27
CA HIS A 528 -13.27 -25.34 43.56
C HIS A 528 -13.90 -25.88 42.28
N ALA A 529 -14.24 -27.16 42.27
CA ALA A 529 -15.18 -27.68 41.28
C ALA A 529 -16.58 -27.09 41.51
N PHE A 530 -17.35 -26.91 40.43
CA PHE A 530 -18.77 -26.60 40.57
C PHE A 530 -19.50 -27.71 41.34
N ALA A 531 -20.58 -27.39 42.04
CA ALA A 531 -21.29 -28.35 42.89
C ALA A 531 -21.82 -29.57 42.09
N GLY A 532 -21.19 -30.73 42.32
CA GLY A 532 -21.48 -31.99 41.64
C GLY A 532 -20.44 -32.43 40.60
N ASP A 533 -19.47 -31.56 40.30
CA ASP A 533 -18.34 -31.83 39.42
C ASP A 533 -17.06 -32.12 40.25
N PHE A 534 -15.98 -32.55 39.59
CA PHE A 534 -14.70 -32.93 40.22
C PHE A 534 -13.49 -32.35 39.49
N ILE A 535 -12.36 -32.19 40.20
CA ILE A 535 -11.02 -31.98 39.66
C ILE A 535 -10.21 -33.25 39.97
N ASN A 536 -9.90 -34.08 38.96
CA ASN A 536 -9.24 -35.39 39.16
C ASN A 536 -9.85 -36.23 40.33
N TYR A 537 -11.18 -36.33 40.39
CA TYR A 537 -11.97 -37.00 41.45
C TYR A 537 -12.04 -36.32 42.83
N GLU A 538 -11.34 -35.21 43.05
CA GLU A 538 -11.49 -34.38 44.26
C GLU A 538 -12.46 -33.21 44.00
N THR A 539 -13.05 -32.61 45.03
CA THR A 539 -13.92 -31.41 44.86
C THR A 539 -13.17 -30.09 44.92
N ILE A 540 -11.92 -30.11 45.40
CA ILE A 540 -11.05 -28.95 45.61
C ILE A 540 -9.62 -29.33 45.23
N TRP A 541 -8.89 -28.41 44.58
CA TRP A 541 -7.45 -28.49 44.39
C TRP A 541 -6.76 -27.25 44.96
N THR A 542 -5.64 -27.41 45.67
CA THR A 542 -4.93 -26.29 46.31
C THR A 542 -3.52 -26.16 45.76
N LEU A 543 -3.18 -25.00 45.18
CA LEU A 543 -1.81 -24.59 44.90
C LEU A 543 -1.23 -23.92 46.14
N ARG A 544 -0.39 -24.66 46.86
CA ARG A 544 0.15 -24.22 48.15
C ARG A 544 1.28 -23.23 47.97
N THR A 545 1.27 -22.19 48.79
CA THR A 545 2.47 -21.37 49.01
C THR A 545 3.47 -22.20 49.79
N LEU A 546 4.68 -22.37 49.25
CA LEU A 546 5.75 -23.07 49.95
C LEU A 546 6.39 -22.13 50.97
N ASP A 547 6.47 -22.56 52.23
CA ASP A 547 7.08 -21.78 53.31
C ASP A 547 8.54 -21.41 52.99
N TYR A 548 8.79 -20.12 52.77
CA TYR A 548 10.12 -19.54 52.49
C TYR A 548 11.14 -19.73 53.64
N SER A 549 10.73 -20.31 54.76
CA SER A 549 11.52 -20.43 56.00
C SER A 549 12.51 -21.62 56.05
N ALA A 550 12.53 -22.53 55.07
CA ALA A 550 13.22 -23.83 55.23
C ALA A 550 14.44 -24.09 54.33
N SER A 551 14.73 -23.27 53.32
CA SER A 551 15.92 -23.45 52.47
C SER A 551 16.39 -22.14 51.84
N ASN A 552 17.70 -21.90 51.86
CA ASN A 552 18.38 -20.75 51.23
C ASN A 552 18.44 -20.88 49.68
N ASN A 553 17.35 -21.31 49.05
CA ASN A 553 17.21 -21.41 47.61
C ASN A 553 16.44 -20.19 47.11
N THR A 554 17.05 -19.38 46.26
CA THR A 554 16.47 -18.12 45.75
C THR A 554 15.42 -18.31 44.66
N THR A 555 15.12 -19.57 44.29
CA THR A 555 14.00 -19.91 43.42
C THR A 555 12.77 -20.22 44.26
N ALA A 556 11.84 -19.26 44.33
CA ALA A 556 10.50 -19.48 44.87
C ALA A 556 9.73 -20.38 43.89
N ASP A 557 9.62 -21.68 44.22
CA ASP A 557 8.92 -22.69 43.43
C ASP A 557 7.47 -22.25 43.19
N THR A 558 7.21 -21.85 41.95
CA THR A 558 5.94 -21.26 41.54
C THR A 558 4.99 -22.36 41.12
N GLN A 559 4.04 -22.71 41.99
CA GLN A 559 3.09 -23.78 41.67
C GLN A 559 2.12 -23.36 40.56
N GLY A 560 1.95 -24.24 39.58
CA GLY A 560 0.98 -24.08 38.50
C GLY A 560 0.21 -25.35 38.21
N ILE A 561 -0.99 -25.17 37.66
CA ILE A 561 -1.86 -26.26 37.22
C ILE A 561 -2.49 -25.91 35.88
N THR A 562 -2.53 -26.89 34.98
CA THR A 562 -3.33 -26.84 33.76
C THR A 562 -4.40 -27.92 33.83
N ILE A 563 -5.67 -27.51 33.76
CA ILE A 563 -6.84 -28.40 33.81
C ILE A 563 -7.69 -28.26 32.56
N ILE A 564 -8.37 -29.33 32.16
CA ILE A 564 -9.31 -29.37 31.03
C ILE A 564 -10.65 -30.01 31.42
N SER A 565 -11.76 -29.39 31.06
CA SER A 565 -13.10 -29.98 31.22
C SER A 565 -13.34 -31.10 30.21
N ASP A 566 -13.84 -32.25 30.67
CA ASP A 566 -14.32 -33.33 29.80
C ASP A 566 -15.68 -33.08 29.16
N GLY A 567 -16.39 -32.02 29.57
CA GLY A 567 -17.73 -31.70 29.09
C GLY A 567 -18.85 -32.52 29.74
N ILE A 568 -18.58 -33.24 30.82
CA ILE A 568 -19.54 -34.08 31.55
C ILE A 568 -19.62 -33.62 33.01
N ASP A 569 -18.62 -33.96 33.82
CA ASP A 569 -18.56 -33.70 35.26
C ASP A 569 -17.12 -33.58 35.81
N THR A 570 -16.08 -33.74 34.99
CA THR A 570 -14.70 -33.85 35.47
C THR A 570 -13.74 -32.89 34.76
N TRP A 571 -13.01 -32.12 35.57
CA TRP A 571 -11.84 -31.35 35.20
C TRP A 571 -10.57 -32.21 35.36
N TRP A 572 -9.98 -32.60 34.25
CA TRP A 572 -8.77 -33.41 34.21
C TRP A 572 -7.52 -32.54 34.31
N ILE A 573 -6.60 -32.91 35.19
CA ILE A 573 -5.30 -32.25 35.30
C ILE A 573 -4.40 -32.73 34.17
N ILE A 574 -4.02 -31.82 33.26
CA ILE A 574 -3.05 -32.06 32.19
C ILE A 574 -1.62 -31.98 32.73
N SER A 575 -1.34 -30.97 33.55
CA SER A 575 -0.02 -30.75 34.12
C SER A 575 -0.07 -30.00 35.44
N THR A 576 0.93 -30.28 36.28
CA THR A 576 1.30 -29.49 37.45
C THR A 576 2.81 -29.28 37.44
N TYR A 577 3.27 -28.14 37.94
CA TYR A 577 4.69 -27.84 38.16
C TYR A 577 4.85 -26.95 39.39
#